data_AF-A0A2T3E869-F1
#
_entry.id   AF-A0A2T3E869-F1
#
_cell.length_a   1.000
_cell.length_b   1.000
_cell.length_c   1.000
_cell.angle_alpha   90.00
_cell.angle_beta   90.00
_cell.angle_gamma   90.00
#
_symmetry.space_group_name_H-M   'P 1'
#
loop_
_entity.id
_entity.type
_entity.pdbx_description
1 polymer ?
#
loop_
_entity_poly.entity_id
_entity_poly.type
_entity_poly.pdbx_seq_one_letter_code
_entity_poly.pdbx_strand_id
1 'polypeptide(L)'
;MAEIANGTKALIFMTARDCEMYVRQSLASLSRQTLDDLHVLFIDDCSTDDTGVIAEALLEDFFPNRHTFIRNEERLGKSRNVWEHLKPRTNMAEFIAVLDGDDQLIIPNILERMSQSYADGRDVVWTNFMTDGGGIGGNAALDPNVSPRRQGWKTSHLFSFRASLLDNVPEGYFRDEAGQWFMAACDIALALPILDQTRRYEFIPVNAHRYTATNPYSHHNLDPQSNGLNSPAQQRSARDAFNKPPLPLTRPAKTEAPRVAAAAFAGSYSPDIAPVNMASTGAADAWQATASEILIAGYPTLLDAQSAAGCNPLTPIQIWALRRAAFGRSDTPNILHIGSPRSALVLASLIAGQNAALNCLCITPEQVGDLEARFVASGLTESVSIVETESAMVGFEDVSAIFPDTRRIDESVKFDLVVVDLKDTSYPSESALLALPALANNLSPVGFNLCLFARDRATEAMAAKRWASVSTGLKISLDAIGGSGLMVVGGR
;
A
#
# COMPACT_ATOMS: atom_id res chain seq x y z
N MET A 1 -20.06 -31.54 -6.39
CA MET A 1 -19.31 -30.55 -7.17
C MET A 1 -20.26 -30.08 -8.25
N ALA A 2 -20.94 -28.95 -8.06
CA ALA A 2 -21.71 -28.37 -9.16
C ALA A 2 -20.70 -27.89 -10.20
N GLU A 3 -20.78 -28.38 -11.43
CA GLU A 3 -19.94 -27.89 -12.53
C GLU A 3 -20.20 -26.39 -12.71
N ILE A 4 -19.14 -25.59 -12.62
CA ILE A 4 -19.19 -24.16 -12.93
C ILE A 4 -19.49 -24.06 -14.42
N ALA A 5 -20.63 -23.46 -14.77
CA ALA A 5 -21.24 -23.59 -16.10
C ALA A 5 -20.48 -22.87 -17.24
N ASN A 6 -19.36 -22.22 -16.93
CA ASN A 6 -18.40 -21.67 -17.87
C ASN A 6 -17.10 -21.48 -17.11
N GLY A 7 -15.93 -21.75 -17.72
CA GLY A 7 -14.61 -21.72 -17.07
C GLY A 7 -14.14 -20.37 -16.47
N THR A 8 -15.04 -19.43 -16.19
CA THR A 8 -14.78 -18.15 -15.52
C THR A 8 -14.27 -18.39 -14.10
N LYS A 9 -13.12 -17.78 -13.77
CA LYS A 9 -12.54 -17.86 -12.43
C LYS A 9 -13.16 -16.84 -11.48
N ALA A 10 -13.33 -15.60 -11.92
CA ALA A 10 -13.76 -14.49 -11.08
C ALA A 10 -15.07 -13.85 -11.55
N LEU A 11 -16.03 -13.66 -10.65
CA LEU A 11 -17.16 -12.76 -10.84
C LEU A 11 -16.90 -11.47 -10.07
N ILE A 12 -16.75 -10.35 -10.78
CA ILE A 12 -16.53 -9.05 -10.17
C ILE A 12 -17.88 -8.41 -9.90
N PHE A 13 -18.25 -8.33 -8.62
CA PHE A 13 -19.49 -7.72 -8.18
C PHE A 13 -19.30 -6.22 -7.95
N MET A 14 -19.97 -5.41 -8.77
CA MET A 14 -19.95 -3.97 -8.68
C MET A 14 -21.34 -3.41 -8.49
N THR A 15 -21.49 -2.55 -7.49
CA THR A 15 -22.70 -1.74 -7.29
C THR A 15 -22.31 -0.27 -7.36
N ALA A 16 -23.06 0.51 -8.13
CA ALA A 16 -22.83 1.94 -8.31
C ALA A 16 -24.13 2.70 -8.13
N ARG A 17 -24.04 3.91 -7.58
CA ARG A 17 -25.14 4.88 -7.58
C ARG A 17 -24.56 6.29 -7.61
N ASP A 18 -24.95 7.07 -8.61
CA ASP A 18 -24.55 8.46 -8.74
C ASP A 18 -23.00 8.62 -8.71
N CYS A 19 -22.31 7.80 -9.50
CA CYS A 19 -20.85 7.64 -9.59
C CYS A 19 -20.28 8.05 -10.96
N GLU A 20 -20.94 8.94 -11.73
CA GLU A 20 -20.53 9.26 -13.11
C GLU A 20 -19.07 9.74 -13.22
N MET A 21 -18.59 10.41 -12.17
CA MET A 21 -17.22 10.92 -12.07
C MET A 21 -16.15 9.83 -11.88
N TYR A 22 -16.55 8.64 -11.45
CA TYR A 22 -15.64 7.57 -10.97
C TYR A 22 -15.74 6.28 -11.78
N VAL A 23 -16.91 5.98 -12.32
CA VAL A 23 -17.21 4.69 -12.96
C VAL A 23 -16.27 4.36 -14.12
N ARG A 24 -15.80 5.38 -14.84
CA ARG A 24 -14.82 5.22 -15.93
C ARG A 24 -13.50 4.68 -15.42
N GLN A 25 -12.96 5.26 -14.35
CA GLN A 25 -11.70 4.84 -13.76
C GLN A 25 -11.84 3.48 -13.07
N SER A 26 -13.00 3.23 -12.44
CA SER A 26 -13.32 1.94 -11.83
C SER A 26 -13.27 0.80 -12.86
N LEU A 27 -14.02 0.90 -13.96
CA LEU A 27 -14.04 -0.10 -15.03
C LEU A 27 -12.70 -0.18 -15.77
N ALA A 28 -12.01 0.94 -16.01
CA ALA A 28 -10.68 0.94 -16.61
C ALA A 28 -9.63 0.26 -15.71
N SER A 29 -9.81 0.29 -14.39
CA SER A 29 -8.91 -0.41 -13.46
C SER A 29 -9.06 -1.94 -13.54
N LEU A 30 -10.28 -2.40 -13.78
CA LEU A 30 -10.57 -3.81 -14.04
C LEU A 30 -10.06 -4.26 -15.41
N SER A 31 -10.18 -3.42 -16.45
CA SER A 31 -9.75 -3.79 -17.80
C SER A 31 -8.23 -3.94 -17.93
N ARG A 32 -7.48 -3.36 -16.99
CA ARG A 32 -6.03 -3.54 -16.86
C ARG A 32 -5.61 -4.79 -16.08
N GLN A 33 -6.56 -5.58 -15.59
CA GLN A 33 -6.22 -6.79 -14.83
C GLN A 33 -5.63 -7.87 -15.76
N THR A 34 -4.61 -8.60 -15.29
CA THR A 34 -3.98 -9.70 -16.06
C THR A 34 -4.80 -10.98 -16.07
N LEU A 35 -5.85 -11.08 -15.23
CA LEU A 35 -6.74 -12.23 -15.21
C LEU A 35 -7.82 -12.08 -16.30
N ASP A 36 -7.68 -12.79 -17.40
CA ASP A 36 -8.64 -12.74 -18.52
C ASP A 36 -9.97 -13.44 -18.20
N ASP A 37 -9.95 -14.52 -17.42
CA ASP A 37 -11.10 -15.35 -17.05
C ASP A 37 -11.97 -14.72 -15.96
N LEU A 38 -12.40 -13.48 -16.17
CA LEU A 38 -13.32 -12.76 -15.29
C LEU A 38 -14.61 -12.35 -16.01
N HIS A 39 -15.68 -12.23 -15.24
CA HIS A 39 -16.98 -11.70 -15.67
C HIS A 39 -17.38 -10.54 -14.76
N VAL A 40 -17.82 -9.42 -15.31
CA VAL A 40 -18.22 -8.24 -14.53
C VAL A 40 -19.74 -8.22 -14.35
N LEU A 41 -20.22 -8.30 -13.11
CA LEU A 41 -21.61 -8.01 -12.78
C LEU A 41 -21.68 -6.56 -12.28
N PHE A 42 -22.15 -5.66 -13.13
CA PHE A 42 -22.31 -4.26 -12.81
C PHE A 42 -23.79 -3.93 -12.59
N ILE A 43 -24.09 -3.38 -11.41
CA ILE A 43 -25.44 -2.99 -11.03
C ILE A 43 -25.47 -1.49 -10.80
N ASP A 44 -26.19 -0.79 -11.66
CA ASP A 44 -26.60 0.59 -11.47
C ASP A 44 -27.84 0.65 -10.57
N ASP A 45 -27.65 1.07 -9.31
CA ASP A 45 -28.68 1.10 -8.28
C ASP A 45 -29.55 2.37 -8.38
N CYS A 46 -30.23 2.49 -9.53
CA CYS A 46 -31.15 3.58 -9.86
C CYS A 46 -30.46 4.96 -9.82
N SER A 47 -29.30 5.11 -10.49
CA SER A 47 -28.62 6.41 -10.60
C SER A 47 -29.47 7.46 -11.33
N THR A 48 -29.34 8.69 -10.86
CA THR A 48 -30.00 9.88 -11.41
C THR A 48 -29.09 10.69 -12.34
N ASP A 49 -27.80 10.36 -12.34
CA ASP A 49 -26.77 10.91 -13.22
C ASP A 49 -26.46 9.95 -14.39
N ASP A 50 -25.39 10.23 -15.16
CA ASP A 50 -25.03 9.43 -16.34
C ASP A 50 -24.30 8.12 -16.01
N THR A 51 -24.20 7.70 -14.74
CA THR A 51 -23.47 6.50 -14.30
C THR A 51 -23.82 5.26 -15.12
N GLY A 52 -25.12 4.96 -15.24
CA GLY A 52 -25.59 3.76 -15.94
C GLY A 52 -25.23 3.78 -17.43
N VAL A 53 -25.41 4.93 -18.09
CA VAL A 53 -25.10 5.10 -19.51
C VAL A 53 -23.61 4.94 -19.77
N ILE A 54 -22.76 5.55 -18.92
CA ILE A 54 -21.31 5.45 -19.03
C ILE A 54 -20.85 4.01 -18.77
N ALA A 55 -21.40 3.35 -17.75
CA ALA A 55 -21.05 1.98 -17.40
C ALA A 55 -21.39 1.00 -18.53
N GLU A 56 -22.61 1.04 -19.05
CA GLU A 56 -23.07 0.16 -20.13
C GLU A 56 -22.17 0.26 -21.36
N ALA A 57 -21.85 1.48 -21.80
CA ALA A 57 -20.96 1.71 -22.94
C ALA A 57 -19.53 1.17 -22.70
N LEU A 58 -18.97 1.37 -21.51
CA LEU A 58 -17.61 0.91 -21.17
C LEU A 58 -17.54 -0.61 -20.96
N LEU A 59 -18.60 -1.23 -20.47
CA LEU A 59 -18.67 -2.68 -20.31
C LEU A 59 -18.66 -3.40 -21.66
N GLU A 60 -19.37 -2.87 -22.65
CA GLU A 60 -19.34 -3.39 -24.02
C GLU A 60 -17.95 -3.26 -24.66
N ASP A 61 -17.24 -2.15 -24.41
CA ASP A 61 -15.89 -1.93 -24.93
C ASP A 61 -14.84 -2.81 -24.23
N PHE A 62 -14.79 -2.80 -22.90
CA PHE A 62 -13.73 -3.45 -22.13
C PHE A 62 -13.98 -4.94 -21.86
N PHE A 63 -15.23 -5.37 -21.81
CA PHE A 63 -15.62 -6.73 -21.42
C PHE A 63 -16.65 -7.34 -22.38
N PRO A 64 -16.43 -7.33 -23.71
CA PRO A 64 -17.40 -7.86 -24.66
C PRO A 64 -17.71 -9.33 -24.34
N ASN A 65 -18.99 -9.65 -24.17
CA ASN A 65 -19.52 -10.97 -23.74
C ASN A 65 -19.05 -11.48 -22.37
N ARG A 66 -18.35 -10.66 -21.58
CA ARG A 66 -17.84 -10.98 -20.23
C ARG A 66 -18.39 -10.03 -19.17
N HIS A 67 -19.60 -9.51 -19.40
CA HIS A 67 -20.28 -8.66 -18.45
C HIS A 67 -21.77 -8.94 -18.37
N THR A 68 -22.38 -8.49 -17.29
CA THR A 68 -23.82 -8.40 -17.09
C THR A 68 -24.09 -7.04 -16.47
N PHE A 69 -24.80 -6.20 -17.22
CA PHE A 69 -25.27 -4.90 -16.76
C PHE A 69 -26.72 -5.02 -16.29
N ILE A 70 -27.01 -4.46 -15.12
CA ILE A 70 -28.36 -4.39 -14.55
C ILE A 70 -28.59 -2.96 -14.07
N ARG A 71 -29.69 -2.35 -14.47
CA ARG A 71 -30.16 -1.08 -13.92
C ARG A 71 -31.43 -1.31 -13.13
N ASN A 72 -31.42 -0.96 -11.85
CA ASN A 72 -32.60 -1.07 -11.00
C ASN A 72 -33.60 0.06 -11.30
N GLU A 73 -34.90 -0.26 -11.24
CA GLU A 73 -35.98 0.72 -11.38
C GLU A 73 -36.18 1.59 -10.12
N GLU A 74 -35.78 1.06 -8.96
CA GLU A 74 -35.82 1.76 -7.67
C GLU A 74 -34.48 1.56 -6.93
N ARG A 75 -34.22 2.39 -5.90
CA ARG A 75 -33.01 2.26 -5.08
C ARG A 75 -33.12 1.05 -4.15
N LEU A 76 -32.36 0.00 -4.41
CA LEU A 76 -32.35 -1.23 -3.62
C LEU A 76 -31.31 -1.22 -2.50
N GLY A 77 -30.18 -0.56 -2.72
CA GLY A 77 -29.01 -0.62 -1.84
C GLY A 77 -28.19 -1.91 -2.03
N LYS A 78 -26.92 -1.85 -1.63
CA LYS A 78 -25.93 -2.93 -1.88
C LYS A 78 -26.35 -4.29 -1.32
N SER A 79 -26.94 -4.35 -0.13
CA SER A 79 -27.33 -5.62 0.49
C SER A 79 -28.49 -6.32 -0.22
N ARG A 80 -29.48 -5.55 -0.71
CA ARG A 80 -30.57 -6.10 -1.53
C ARG A 80 -30.06 -6.51 -2.91
N ASN A 81 -29.15 -5.73 -3.50
CA ASN A 81 -28.46 -6.09 -4.75
C ASN A 81 -27.65 -7.39 -4.63
N VAL A 82 -27.01 -7.65 -3.49
CA VAL A 82 -26.38 -8.95 -3.22
C VAL A 82 -27.41 -10.07 -3.29
N TRP A 83 -28.56 -9.90 -2.64
CA TRP A 83 -29.59 -10.93 -2.57
C TRP A 83 -30.26 -11.19 -3.93
N GLU A 84 -30.71 -10.13 -4.60
CA GLU A 84 -31.50 -10.24 -5.83
C GLU A 84 -30.65 -10.52 -7.06
N HIS A 85 -29.42 -10.00 -7.12
CA HIS A 85 -28.61 -10.03 -8.34
C HIS A 85 -27.34 -10.88 -8.20
N LEU A 86 -26.60 -10.80 -7.10
CA LEU A 86 -25.34 -11.55 -6.95
C LEU A 86 -25.59 -13.02 -6.58
N LYS A 87 -26.44 -13.29 -5.58
CA LYS A 87 -26.67 -14.64 -5.05
C LYS A 87 -27.17 -15.63 -6.13
N PRO A 88 -28.06 -15.27 -7.07
CA PRO A 88 -28.46 -16.18 -8.15
C PRO A 88 -27.35 -16.51 -9.16
N ARG A 89 -26.21 -15.82 -9.09
CA ARG A 89 -25.09 -15.91 -10.04
C ARG A 89 -23.83 -16.54 -9.43
N THR A 90 -23.92 -17.13 -8.25
CA THR A 90 -22.80 -17.80 -7.58
C THR A 90 -22.22 -18.96 -8.37
N ASN A 91 -22.99 -19.55 -9.29
CA ASN A 91 -22.55 -20.63 -10.18
C ASN A 91 -21.78 -20.14 -11.43
N MET A 92 -21.69 -18.83 -11.65
CA MET A 92 -21.01 -18.26 -12.82
C MET A 92 -19.48 -18.24 -12.69
N ALA A 93 -18.93 -18.38 -11.47
CA ALA A 93 -17.49 -18.26 -11.24
C ALA A 93 -17.03 -19.08 -10.03
N GLU A 94 -15.71 -19.33 -9.93
CA GLU A 94 -15.11 -19.97 -8.76
C GLU A 94 -15.17 -19.06 -7.51
N PHE A 95 -14.81 -17.79 -7.68
CA PHE A 95 -14.82 -16.79 -6.62
C PHE A 95 -15.47 -15.48 -7.06
N ILE A 96 -15.94 -14.73 -6.08
CA ILE A 96 -16.50 -13.39 -6.24
C ILE A 96 -15.53 -12.40 -5.60
N ALA A 97 -15.22 -11.31 -6.28
CA ALA A 97 -14.52 -10.16 -5.73
C ALA A 97 -15.43 -8.93 -5.73
N VAL A 98 -15.38 -8.13 -4.68
CA VAL A 98 -16.25 -6.97 -4.50
C VAL A 98 -15.50 -5.67 -4.80
N LEU A 99 -15.94 -4.92 -5.81
CA LEU A 99 -15.39 -3.61 -6.16
C LEU A 99 -16.53 -2.61 -6.29
N ASP A 100 -16.53 -1.55 -5.49
CA ASP A 100 -17.55 -0.51 -5.59
C ASP A 100 -17.37 0.35 -6.84
N GLY A 101 -18.47 0.85 -7.41
CA GLY A 101 -18.45 1.57 -8.70
C GLY A 101 -17.69 2.89 -8.69
N ASP A 102 -17.38 3.41 -7.51
CA ASP A 102 -16.53 4.58 -7.30
C ASP A 102 -15.07 4.25 -6.95
N ASP A 103 -14.76 2.97 -6.69
CA ASP A 103 -13.44 2.50 -6.29
C ASP A 103 -12.64 1.93 -7.46
N GLN A 104 -11.34 1.67 -7.25
CA GLN A 104 -10.44 1.18 -8.30
C GLN A 104 -9.47 0.10 -7.80
N LEU A 105 -9.08 -0.81 -8.68
CA LEU A 105 -7.92 -1.68 -8.44
C LEU A 105 -6.62 -0.98 -8.86
N ILE A 106 -5.59 -1.06 -8.02
CA ILE A 106 -4.30 -0.38 -8.26
C ILE A 106 -3.17 -1.31 -8.66
N ILE A 107 -3.33 -2.62 -8.45
CA ILE A 107 -2.34 -3.63 -8.82
C ILE A 107 -2.88 -4.44 -10.02
N PRO A 108 -2.26 -4.39 -11.21
CA PRO A 108 -2.75 -5.07 -12.42
C PRO A 108 -2.87 -6.59 -12.32
N ASN A 109 -2.13 -7.27 -11.45
CA ASN A 109 -2.19 -8.73 -11.33
C ASN A 109 -2.86 -9.21 -10.03
N ILE A 110 -3.61 -8.35 -9.33
CA ILE A 110 -4.15 -8.76 -8.02
C ILE A 110 -5.20 -9.87 -8.15
N LEU A 111 -6.08 -9.80 -9.15
CA LEU A 111 -7.10 -10.84 -9.35
C LEU A 111 -6.47 -12.19 -9.73
N GLU A 112 -5.37 -12.18 -10.48
CA GLU A 112 -4.59 -13.38 -10.79
C GLU A 112 -3.96 -13.99 -9.53
N ARG A 113 -3.37 -13.16 -8.66
CA ARG A 113 -2.85 -13.62 -7.36
C ARG A 113 -3.95 -14.20 -6.47
N MET A 114 -5.12 -13.56 -6.42
CA MET A 114 -6.27 -14.10 -5.69
C MET A 114 -6.70 -15.44 -6.27
N SER A 115 -6.76 -15.58 -7.61
CA SER A 115 -7.08 -16.85 -8.27
C SER A 115 -6.10 -17.97 -7.88
N GLN A 116 -4.80 -17.68 -7.74
CA GLN A 116 -3.81 -18.66 -7.25
C GLN A 116 -4.12 -19.10 -5.82
N SER A 117 -4.44 -18.17 -4.92
CA SER A 117 -4.86 -18.50 -3.54
C SER A 117 -6.10 -19.41 -3.52
N TYR A 118 -7.08 -19.20 -4.41
CA TYR A 118 -8.24 -20.10 -4.52
C TYR A 118 -7.87 -21.49 -5.05
N ALA A 119 -6.95 -21.58 -6.01
CA ALA A 119 -6.39 -22.84 -6.50
C ALA A 119 -5.66 -23.62 -5.39
N ASP A 120 -4.98 -22.92 -4.47
CA ASP A 120 -4.35 -23.51 -3.27
C ASP A 120 -5.37 -23.93 -2.19
N GLY A 121 -6.65 -23.66 -2.43
CA GLY A 121 -7.76 -24.09 -1.60
C GLY A 121 -8.09 -23.13 -0.45
N ARG A 122 -7.75 -21.85 -0.60
CA ARG A 122 -8.35 -20.77 0.19
C ARG A 122 -9.82 -20.59 -0.19
N ASP A 123 -10.63 -20.13 0.75
CA ASP A 123 -12.06 -19.87 0.56
C ASP A 123 -12.40 -18.37 0.66
N VAL A 124 -11.57 -17.58 1.33
CA VAL A 124 -11.71 -16.12 1.42
C VAL A 124 -10.33 -15.50 1.32
N VAL A 125 -10.19 -14.51 0.45
CA VAL A 125 -8.92 -13.82 0.19
C VAL A 125 -9.19 -12.33 0.20
N TRP A 126 -8.41 -11.57 0.95
CA TRP A 126 -8.52 -10.12 0.94
C TRP A 126 -7.16 -9.45 0.94
N THR A 127 -7.15 -8.18 0.56
CA THR A 127 -5.95 -7.34 0.57
C THR A 127 -6.09 -6.23 1.61
N ASN A 128 -5.12 -5.33 1.64
CA ASN A 128 -5.35 -4.01 2.17
C ASN A 128 -5.80 -3.05 1.07
N PHE A 129 -6.17 -1.85 1.47
CA PHE A 129 -6.58 -0.77 0.59
C PHE A 129 -5.83 0.52 0.94
N MET A 130 -5.87 1.49 0.04
CA MET A 130 -5.52 2.87 0.33
C MET A 130 -6.69 3.76 -0.06
N THR A 131 -6.84 4.92 0.57
CA THR A 131 -7.83 5.89 0.15
C THR A 131 -7.30 6.75 -0.99
N ASP A 132 -8.19 7.37 -1.74
CA ASP A 132 -7.88 8.41 -2.72
C ASP A 132 -7.16 9.63 -2.13
N GLY A 133 -7.37 9.91 -0.84
CA GLY A 133 -6.57 10.83 -0.02
C GLY A 133 -5.31 10.22 0.59
N GLY A 134 -4.78 9.09 0.10
CA GLY A 134 -3.50 8.54 0.57
C GLY A 134 -3.51 7.90 1.96
N GLY A 135 -4.67 7.76 2.61
CA GLY A 135 -4.80 6.99 3.85
C GLY A 135 -4.57 5.50 3.58
N ILE A 136 -3.95 4.78 4.51
CA ILE A 136 -3.75 3.32 4.38
C ILE A 136 -4.83 2.61 5.19
N GLY A 137 -5.46 1.61 4.58
CA GLY A 137 -6.47 0.78 5.21
C GLY A 137 -5.93 -0.03 6.38
N GLY A 138 -6.81 -0.41 7.30
CA GLY A 138 -6.49 -1.18 8.50
C GLY A 138 -6.72 -2.68 8.37
N ASN A 139 -6.82 -3.23 7.15
CA ASN A 139 -7.04 -4.66 6.98
C ASN A 139 -5.82 -5.46 7.47
N ALA A 140 -6.08 -6.63 8.01
CA ALA A 140 -5.05 -7.50 8.58
C ALA A 140 -5.46 -8.97 8.49
N ALA A 141 -4.50 -9.86 8.73
CA ALA A 141 -4.77 -11.29 8.85
C ALA A 141 -5.71 -11.59 10.04
N LEU A 142 -6.55 -12.60 9.86
CA LEU A 142 -7.37 -13.18 10.92
C LEU A 142 -6.67 -14.42 11.49
N ASP A 143 -6.73 -14.61 12.80
CA ASP A 143 -6.37 -15.86 13.45
C ASP A 143 -7.44 -16.93 13.14
N PRO A 144 -7.11 -18.05 12.47
CA PRO A 144 -8.08 -19.09 12.14
C PRO A 144 -8.64 -19.82 13.38
N ASN A 145 -8.01 -19.71 14.54
CA ASN A 145 -8.46 -20.34 15.78
C ASN A 145 -9.49 -19.49 16.54
N VAL A 146 -9.62 -18.21 16.18
CA VAL A 146 -10.57 -17.29 16.80
C VAL A 146 -11.71 -17.01 15.83
N SER A 147 -12.94 -16.92 16.33
CA SER A 147 -14.08 -16.50 15.51
C SER A 147 -13.79 -15.14 14.84
N PRO A 148 -14.02 -14.97 13.53
CA PRO A 148 -13.84 -13.70 12.83
C PRO A 148 -14.55 -12.54 13.52
N ARG A 149 -15.78 -12.79 14.01
CA ARG A 149 -16.61 -11.80 14.73
C ARG A 149 -15.98 -11.28 16.02
N ARG A 150 -14.98 -11.97 16.58
CA ARG A 150 -14.29 -11.59 17.83
C ARG A 150 -12.95 -10.89 17.60
N GLN A 151 -12.57 -10.62 16.35
CA GLN A 151 -11.24 -10.09 16.00
C GLN A 151 -11.26 -8.66 15.49
N GLY A 152 -12.41 -7.98 15.60
CA GLY A 152 -12.64 -6.68 14.97
C GLY A 152 -12.81 -6.79 13.45
N TRP A 153 -13.05 -5.66 12.80
CA TRP A 153 -13.20 -5.61 11.35
C TRP A 153 -11.83 -5.43 10.68
N LYS A 154 -11.38 -6.45 9.93
CA LYS A 154 -10.04 -6.52 9.32
C LYS A 154 -10.05 -6.96 7.86
N THR A 155 -11.23 -7.16 7.29
CA THR A 155 -11.45 -7.85 6.00
C THR A 155 -12.34 -7.01 5.10
N SER A 156 -12.12 -5.69 5.07
CA SER A 156 -12.79 -4.77 4.16
C SER A 156 -12.20 -4.95 2.74
N HIS A 157 -11.74 -3.89 2.08
CA HIS A 157 -11.33 -3.95 0.67
C HIS A 157 -9.89 -4.43 0.42
N LEU A 158 -9.55 -5.11 -0.67
CA LEU A 158 -10.42 -5.80 -1.64
C LEU A 158 -10.86 -7.12 -1.01
N PHE A 159 -12.17 -7.30 -0.79
CA PHE A 159 -12.71 -8.55 -0.26
C PHE A 159 -13.09 -9.50 -1.39
N SER A 160 -12.68 -10.75 -1.30
CA SER A 160 -13.14 -11.80 -2.20
C SER A 160 -13.41 -13.11 -1.45
N PHE A 161 -14.28 -13.93 -2.01
CA PHE A 161 -14.63 -15.21 -1.42
C PHE A 161 -15.07 -16.22 -2.48
N ARG A 162 -14.95 -17.51 -2.15
CA ARG A 162 -15.41 -18.60 -3.01
C ARG A 162 -16.93 -18.53 -3.17
N ALA A 163 -17.41 -18.46 -4.40
CA ALA A 163 -18.78 -18.06 -4.72
C ALA A 163 -19.84 -18.92 -4.01
N SER A 164 -19.60 -20.24 -3.93
CA SER A 164 -20.45 -21.22 -3.25
C SER A 164 -20.73 -20.93 -1.75
N LEU A 165 -19.94 -20.09 -1.08
CA LEU A 165 -20.20 -19.73 0.33
C LEU A 165 -21.41 -18.82 0.47
N LEU A 166 -21.74 -18.03 -0.55
CA LEU A 166 -22.88 -17.14 -0.55
C LEU A 166 -24.21 -17.91 -0.67
N ASP A 167 -24.19 -19.12 -1.23
CA ASP A 167 -25.40 -19.95 -1.38
C ASP A 167 -26.06 -20.27 -0.04
N ASN A 168 -25.24 -20.43 1.00
CA ASN A 168 -25.66 -20.78 2.36
C ASN A 168 -26.04 -19.57 3.22
N VAL A 169 -25.92 -18.35 2.71
CA VAL A 169 -26.23 -17.13 3.50
C VAL A 169 -27.73 -16.85 3.42
N PRO A 170 -28.47 -16.89 4.55
CA PRO A 170 -29.90 -16.59 4.57
C PRO A 170 -30.17 -15.10 4.35
N GLU A 171 -31.33 -14.79 3.79
CA GLU A 171 -31.79 -13.41 3.54
C GLU A 171 -31.69 -12.50 4.77
N GLY A 172 -32.05 -13.03 5.94
CA GLY A 172 -32.04 -12.29 7.20
C GLY A 172 -30.66 -11.77 7.63
N TYR A 173 -29.56 -12.20 7.00
CA TYR A 173 -28.22 -11.64 7.23
C TYR A 173 -27.98 -10.33 6.49
N PHE A 174 -28.79 -10.03 5.46
CA PHE A 174 -28.74 -8.79 4.68
C PHE A 174 -29.74 -7.73 5.17
N ARG A 175 -30.47 -8.02 6.26
CA ARG A 175 -31.48 -7.16 6.87
C ARG A 175 -31.13 -6.83 8.32
N ASP A 176 -31.53 -5.67 8.81
CA ASP A 176 -31.39 -5.24 10.21
C ASP A 176 -32.41 -5.94 11.14
N GLU A 177 -32.40 -5.58 12.43
CA GLU A 177 -33.33 -6.14 13.43
C GLU A 177 -34.81 -5.77 13.17
N ALA A 178 -35.05 -4.67 12.44
CA ALA A 178 -36.38 -4.24 12.03
C ALA A 178 -36.84 -4.89 10.70
N GLY A 179 -36.04 -5.80 10.14
CA GLY A 179 -36.32 -6.51 8.89
C GLY A 179 -36.12 -5.67 7.64
N GLN A 180 -35.49 -4.49 7.74
CA GLN A 180 -35.16 -3.62 6.62
C GLN A 180 -33.81 -3.99 6.03
N TRP A 181 -33.60 -3.77 4.74
CA TRP A 181 -32.31 -4.03 4.10
C TRP A 181 -31.22 -3.12 4.67
N PHE A 182 -30.01 -3.67 4.87
CA PHE A 182 -28.87 -2.84 5.23
C PHE A 182 -28.53 -1.88 4.07
N MET A 183 -28.66 -0.59 4.35
CA MET A 183 -28.27 0.49 3.43
C MET A 183 -26.84 0.98 3.67
N ALA A 184 -26.26 0.68 4.83
CA ALA A 184 -24.90 1.03 5.23
C ALA A 184 -24.19 -0.19 5.85
N ALA A 185 -22.85 -0.16 5.89
CA ALA A 185 -22.01 -1.28 6.36
C ALA A 185 -22.33 -2.62 5.67
N CYS A 186 -22.71 -2.55 4.39
CA CYS A 186 -23.12 -3.70 3.59
C CYS A 186 -21.96 -4.67 3.32
N ASP A 187 -20.71 -4.18 3.35
CA ASP A 187 -19.49 -4.98 3.30
C ASP A 187 -19.41 -5.93 4.50
N ILE A 188 -19.68 -5.44 5.71
CA ILE A 188 -19.73 -6.25 6.94
C ILE A 188 -20.89 -7.25 6.87
N ALA A 189 -22.07 -6.81 6.44
CA ALA A 189 -23.26 -7.67 6.32
C ALA A 189 -23.03 -8.83 5.33
N LEU A 190 -22.28 -8.61 4.25
CA LEU A 190 -21.88 -9.64 3.30
C LEU A 190 -20.78 -10.54 3.86
N ALA A 191 -19.69 -9.96 4.37
CA ALA A 191 -18.48 -10.70 4.68
C ALA A 191 -18.59 -11.57 5.93
N LEU A 192 -19.24 -11.11 7.00
CA LEU A 192 -19.33 -11.87 8.25
C LEU A 192 -19.97 -13.26 8.09
N PRO A 193 -21.16 -13.42 7.47
CA PRO A 193 -21.73 -14.76 7.26
C PRO A 193 -20.88 -15.64 6.33
N ILE A 194 -20.10 -15.06 5.42
CA ILE A 194 -19.15 -15.82 4.58
C ILE A 194 -17.97 -16.32 5.44
N LEU A 195 -17.38 -15.42 6.23
CA LEU A 195 -16.25 -15.71 7.11
C LEU A 195 -16.61 -16.74 8.20
N ASP A 196 -17.84 -16.72 8.72
CA ASP A 196 -18.32 -17.67 9.72
C ASP A 196 -18.14 -19.13 9.27
N GLN A 197 -18.34 -19.40 7.97
CA GLN A 197 -18.42 -20.73 7.38
C GLN A 197 -17.08 -21.42 7.11
N THR A 198 -15.96 -20.70 7.10
CA THR A 198 -14.63 -21.25 6.77
C THR A 198 -13.56 -20.78 7.73
N ARG A 199 -12.37 -21.39 7.72
CA ARG A 199 -11.11 -20.87 8.32
C ARG A 199 -9.95 -20.88 7.32
N ARG A 200 -10.25 -21.11 6.03
CA ARG A 200 -9.26 -21.19 4.95
C ARG A 200 -9.09 -19.81 4.33
N TYR A 201 -8.54 -18.92 5.13
CA TYR A 201 -8.39 -17.52 4.78
C TYR A 201 -6.99 -17.22 4.25
N GLU A 202 -6.86 -16.15 3.48
CA GLU A 202 -5.57 -15.54 3.16
C GLU A 202 -5.69 -14.01 3.12
N PHE A 203 -4.77 -13.36 3.83
CA PHE A 203 -4.57 -11.92 3.73
C PHE A 203 -3.33 -11.67 2.89
N ILE A 204 -3.48 -10.95 1.78
CA ILE A 204 -2.38 -10.51 0.95
C ILE A 204 -2.01 -9.09 1.40
N PRO A 205 -0.87 -8.86 2.06
CA PRO A 205 -0.53 -7.59 2.73
C PRO A 205 -0.04 -6.51 1.74
N VAL A 206 -0.85 -6.23 0.71
CA VAL A 206 -0.61 -5.19 -0.29
C VAL A 206 -1.83 -4.28 -0.36
N ASN A 207 -1.62 -2.99 -0.64
CA ASN A 207 -2.72 -2.09 -0.98
C ASN A 207 -3.08 -2.36 -2.45
N ALA A 208 -4.16 -3.11 -2.69
CA ALA A 208 -4.59 -3.44 -4.06
C ALA A 208 -5.85 -2.70 -4.51
N HIS A 209 -6.52 -2.04 -3.56
CA HIS A 209 -7.77 -1.35 -3.75
C HIS A 209 -7.59 0.13 -3.38
N ARG A 210 -8.06 1.03 -4.23
CA ARG A 210 -8.15 2.45 -3.96
C ARG A 210 -9.61 2.80 -3.63
N TYR A 211 -9.84 3.07 -2.35
CA TYR A 211 -11.11 3.47 -1.78
C TYR A 211 -11.34 4.98 -1.97
N THR A 212 -12.41 5.38 -2.64
CA THR A 212 -12.71 6.78 -2.95
C THR A 212 -13.38 7.46 -1.76
N ALA A 213 -12.59 7.72 -0.71
CA ALA A 213 -13.06 8.37 0.52
C ALA A 213 -13.56 9.80 0.30
N THR A 214 -13.14 10.47 -0.78
CA THR A 214 -13.57 11.83 -1.10
C THR A 214 -14.91 11.91 -1.83
N ASN A 215 -15.55 10.78 -2.17
CA ASN A 215 -16.84 10.80 -2.85
C ASN A 215 -17.92 11.50 -1.99
N PRO A 216 -18.49 12.64 -2.44
CA PRO A 216 -19.45 13.40 -1.63
C PRO A 216 -20.74 12.63 -1.33
N TYR A 217 -21.05 11.58 -2.10
CA TYR A 217 -22.22 10.72 -1.90
C TYR A 217 -21.96 9.54 -0.95
N SER A 218 -20.74 9.35 -0.45
CA SER A 218 -20.46 8.34 0.56
C SER A 218 -21.18 8.64 1.88
N HIS A 219 -21.59 7.59 2.58
CA HIS A 219 -22.33 7.69 3.84
C HIS A 219 -21.64 8.58 4.89
N HIS A 220 -20.31 8.53 4.99
CA HIS A 220 -19.54 9.33 5.95
C HIS A 220 -19.41 10.82 5.56
N ASN A 221 -19.54 11.15 4.27
CA ASN A 221 -19.49 12.53 3.79
C ASN A 221 -20.88 13.21 3.84
N LEU A 222 -21.96 12.42 3.73
CA LEU A 222 -23.34 12.91 3.86
C LEU A 222 -23.78 13.16 5.31
N ASP A 223 -23.10 12.55 6.28
CA ASP A 223 -23.45 12.67 7.69
C ASP A 223 -22.41 13.51 8.46
N PRO A 224 -22.76 14.73 8.94
CA PRO A 224 -21.83 15.60 9.65
C PRO A 224 -21.41 15.06 11.04
N GLN A 225 -22.06 14.00 11.55
CA GLN A 225 -21.71 13.34 12.80
C GLN A 225 -20.73 12.17 12.60
N SER A 226 -20.23 11.98 11.38
CA SER A 226 -19.30 10.90 11.06
C SER A 226 -17.95 11.04 11.80
N ASN A 227 -17.37 9.90 12.17
CA ASN A 227 -16.02 9.83 12.71
C ASN A 227 -15.11 9.09 11.73
N GLY A 228 -14.28 9.83 11.00
CA GLY A 228 -13.52 9.29 9.87
C GLY A 228 -14.46 8.70 8.81
N LEU A 229 -14.20 7.47 8.39
CA LEU A 229 -14.98 6.75 7.37
C LEU A 229 -16.25 6.06 7.92
N ASN A 230 -16.70 6.43 9.13
CA ASN A 230 -17.78 5.77 9.83
C ASN A 230 -18.89 6.75 10.26
N SER A 231 -19.99 6.75 9.52
CA SER A 231 -21.22 7.45 9.92
C SER A 231 -21.96 6.70 11.05
N PRO A 232 -22.80 7.40 11.84
CA PRO A 232 -23.75 6.78 12.77
C PRO A 232 -24.59 5.62 12.17
N ALA A 233 -25.01 5.75 10.90
CA ALA A 233 -25.74 4.69 10.21
C ALA A 233 -24.85 3.46 9.97
N GLN A 234 -23.62 3.66 9.47
CA GLN A 234 -22.65 2.57 9.28
C GLN A 234 -22.35 1.87 10.61
N GLN A 235 -22.13 2.62 11.69
CA GLN A 235 -21.84 2.04 13.02
C GLN A 235 -23.01 1.22 13.56
N ARG A 236 -24.25 1.67 13.36
CA ARG A 236 -25.45 0.95 13.79
C ARG A 236 -25.63 -0.33 12.98
N SER A 237 -25.58 -0.25 11.65
CA SER A 237 -25.69 -1.42 10.77
C SER A 237 -24.56 -2.43 11.00
N ALA A 238 -23.33 -1.96 11.24
CA ALA A 238 -22.22 -2.82 11.60
C ALA A 238 -22.50 -3.58 12.91
N ARG A 239 -22.98 -2.89 13.95
CA ARG A 239 -23.34 -3.51 15.23
C ARG A 239 -24.39 -4.59 15.05
N ASP A 240 -25.45 -4.30 14.31
CA ASP A 240 -26.52 -5.26 14.03
C ASP A 240 -25.98 -6.48 13.27
N ALA A 241 -25.13 -6.27 12.26
CA ALA A 241 -24.48 -7.35 11.52
C ALA A 241 -23.57 -8.21 12.40
N PHE A 242 -22.79 -7.60 13.32
CA PHE A 242 -21.95 -8.32 14.29
C PHE A 242 -22.78 -9.11 15.31
N ASN A 243 -23.93 -8.59 15.73
CA ASN A 243 -24.83 -9.24 16.70
C ASN A 243 -25.57 -10.46 16.12
N LYS A 244 -25.63 -10.62 14.80
CA LYS A 244 -26.22 -11.82 14.19
C LYS A 244 -25.47 -13.08 14.64
N PRO A 245 -26.19 -14.20 14.87
CA PRO A 245 -25.55 -15.46 15.24
C PRO A 245 -24.54 -15.87 14.15
N PRO A 246 -23.40 -16.49 14.49
CA PRO A 246 -22.47 -16.98 13.48
C PRO A 246 -23.09 -18.13 12.69
N LEU A 247 -22.88 -18.16 11.36
CA LEU A 247 -23.22 -19.33 10.56
C LEU A 247 -22.33 -20.54 10.93
N PRO A 248 -22.78 -21.80 10.70
CA PRO A 248 -21.98 -22.98 11.02
C PRO A 248 -20.64 -23.01 10.26
N LEU A 249 -19.56 -23.31 10.98
CA LEU A 249 -18.24 -23.55 10.39
C LEU A 249 -18.26 -24.90 9.64
N THR A 250 -18.27 -24.85 8.31
CA THR A 250 -18.30 -26.04 7.44
C THR A 250 -16.95 -26.36 6.84
N ARG A 251 -16.03 -25.38 6.78
CA ARG A 251 -14.70 -25.53 6.16
C ARG A 251 -13.59 -25.15 7.15
N PRO A 252 -13.20 -26.02 8.09
CA PRO A 252 -12.14 -25.73 9.04
C PRO A 252 -10.79 -25.53 8.33
N ALA A 253 -9.83 -24.98 9.07
CA ALA A 253 -8.46 -24.78 8.59
C ALA A 253 -7.90 -26.15 8.15
N LYS A 254 -7.16 -26.17 7.03
CA LYS A 254 -6.43 -27.38 6.65
C LYS A 254 -5.37 -27.63 7.72
N THR A 255 -5.31 -28.83 8.29
CA THR A 255 -4.16 -29.30 9.07
C THR A 255 -2.97 -29.43 8.13
N GLU A 256 -2.18 -28.37 7.98
CA GLU A 256 -0.82 -28.48 7.49
C GLU A 256 0.04 -29.08 8.61
N ALA A 257 0.91 -30.04 8.27
CA ALA A 257 1.95 -30.50 9.18
C ALA A 257 2.75 -29.27 9.67
N PRO A 258 3.19 -29.23 10.93
CA PRO A 258 3.76 -28.03 11.52
C PRO A 258 4.98 -27.58 10.69
N ARG A 259 4.83 -26.48 9.97
CA ARG A 259 5.98 -25.67 9.59
C ARG A 259 6.54 -25.13 10.91
N VAL A 260 7.78 -25.48 11.18
CA VAL A 260 8.56 -25.02 12.32
C VAL A 260 8.34 -23.52 12.48
N ALA A 261 7.79 -23.13 13.62
CA ALA A 261 7.55 -21.75 13.97
C ALA A 261 8.88 -20.99 13.96
N ALA A 262 9.04 -20.04 13.04
CA ALA A 262 9.93 -18.92 13.26
C ALA A 262 9.21 -17.95 14.23
N ALA A 263 9.92 -17.57 15.29
CA ALA A 263 9.38 -16.88 16.45
C ALA A 263 8.64 -15.58 16.08
N ALA A 264 7.49 -15.38 16.73
CA ALA A 264 6.73 -14.15 16.70
C ALA A 264 7.56 -12.99 17.26
N PHE A 265 7.68 -11.90 16.52
CA PHE A 265 8.00 -10.60 17.09
C PHE A 265 6.71 -9.81 17.29
N ALA A 266 6.33 -9.67 18.56
CA ALA A 266 5.31 -8.74 19.00
C ALA A 266 5.90 -7.32 18.95
N GLY A 267 5.29 -6.44 18.16
CA GLY A 267 5.59 -5.01 18.14
C GLY A 267 4.28 -4.24 18.17
N SER A 268 3.95 -3.72 19.34
CA SER A 268 2.85 -2.78 19.56
C SER A 268 3.00 -1.54 18.69
N TYR A 269 2.04 -1.26 17.81
CA TYR A 269 1.89 0.04 17.16
C TYR A 269 0.54 0.65 17.56
N SER A 270 0.61 1.71 18.37
CA SER A 270 -0.49 2.65 18.54
C SER A 270 -0.60 3.53 17.29
N PRO A 271 -1.81 3.86 16.84
CA PRO A 271 -2.03 4.68 15.66
C PRO A 271 -2.16 6.13 16.08
N ASP A 272 -1.21 6.96 15.65
CA ASP A 272 -1.45 8.38 15.46
C ASP A 272 -0.85 8.69 14.11
N ILE A 273 -1.68 8.97 13.08
CA ILE A 273 -1.59 10.18 12.25
C ILE A 273 -2.95 10.41 11.57
N ALA A 274 -3.42 11.65 11.74
CA ALA A 274 -4.60 12.30 11.18
C ALA A 274 -4.44 12.63 9.67
N PRO A 275 -5.49 13.08 8.97
CA PRO A 275 -5.69 12.86 7.55
C PRO A 275 -4.92 13.84 6.66
N VAL A 276 -4.65 13.46 5.41
CA VAL A 276 -4.27 14.43 4.38
C VAL A 276 -5.10 14.20 3.13
N ASN A 277 -5.96 15.16 2.82
CA ASN A 277 -6.63 15.35 1.53
C ASN A 277 -5.72 15.13 0.32
N MET A 278 -6.29 14.60 -0.78
CA MET A 278 -6.20 15.20 -2.14
C MET A 278 -7.39 14.66 -2.95
N ALA A 279 -8.34 15.44 -3.49
CA ALA A 279 -8.27 16.66 -4.30
C ALA A 279 -7.50 16.49 -5.63
N SER A 280 -8.29 16.31 -6.70
CA SER A 280 -8.08 16.69 -8.12
C SER A 280 -6.75 16.29 -8.80
N THR A 281 -6.87 15.61 -9.96
CA THR A 281 -5.77 15.36 -10.90
C THR A 281 -5.01 16.65 -11.22
N GLY A 282 -3.82 16.76 -10.64
CA GLY A 282 -2.91 17.90 -10.77
C GLY A 282 -1.64 17.52 -11.54
N ALA A 283 -0.82 18.52 -11.85
CA ALA A 283 0.46 18.39 -12.54
C ALA A 283 1.44 17.35 -11.92
N ALA A 284 1.26 16.96 -10.66
CA ALA A 284 2.13 16.02 -9.93
C ALA A 284 2.23 14.63 -10.58
N ASP A 285 1.15 14.08 -11.13
CA ASP A 285 1.18 12.77 -11.79
C ASP A 285 1.92 12.81 -13.13
N ALA A 286 1.83 13.94 -13.85
CA ALA A 286 2.61 14.17 -15.07
C ALA A 286 4.12 14.26 -14.76
N TRP A 287 4.50 14.91 -13.64
CA TRP A 287 5.91 14.96 -13.22
C TRP A 287 6.49 13.58 -12.89
N GLN A 288 5.70 12.69 -12.29
CA GLN A 288 6.16 11.31 -12.01
C GLN A 288 6.39 10.53 -13.31
N ALA A 289 5.46 10.60 -14.26
CA ALA A 289 5.59 9.93 -15.55
C ALA A 289 6.80 10.43 -16.34
N THR A 290 6.95 11.76 -16.48
CA THR A 290 8.08 12.36 -17.18
C THR A 290 9.42 12.06 -16.49
N ALA A 291 9.48 12.15 -15.16
CA ALA A 291 10.69 11.80 -14.43
C ALA A 291 11.07 10.32 -14.67
N SER A 292 10.10 9.42 -14.68
CA SER A 292 10.31 7.99 -14.95
C SER A 292 10.93 7.76 -16.33
N GLU A 293 10.35 8.35 -17.38
CA GLU A 293 10.84 8.22 -18.76
C GLU A 293 12.29 8.71 -18.91
N ILE A 294 12.59 9.91 -18.38
CA ILE A 294 13.94 10.49 -18.47
C ILE A 294 14.94 9.66 -17.66
N LEU A 295 14.55 9.21 -16.47
CA LEU A 295 15.42 8.41 -15.61
C LEU A 295 15.73 7.05 -16.23
N ILE A 296 14.74 6.33 -16.75
CA ILE A 296 14.96 5.02 -17.39
C ILE A 296 15.83 5.18 -18.65
N ALA A 297 15.61 6.23 -19.45
CA ALA A 297 16.43 6.50 -20.62
C ALA A 297 17.90 6.81 -20.27
N GLY A 298 18.15 7.50 -19.15
CA GLY A 298 19.49 7.85 -18.69
C GLY A 298 20.19 6.79 -17.83
N TYR A 299 19.41 5.95 -17.14
CA TYR A 299 19.88 4.97 -16.16
C TYR A 299 19.05 3.68 -16.28
N PRO A 300 19.27 2.85 -17.33
CA PRO A 300 18.42 1.69 -17.59
C PRO A 300 18.37 0.66 -16.45
N THR A 301 19.45 0.54 -15.68
CA THR A 301 19.54 -0.35 -14.51
C THR A 301 18.63 0.07 -13.35
N LEU A 302 17.95 1.23 -13.44
CA LEU A 302 16.97 1.64 -12.44
C LEU A 302 15.80 0.66 -12.37
N LEU A 303 15.42 0.03 -13.48
CA LEU A 303 14.37 -0.99 -13.46
C LEU A 303 14.79 -2.20 -12.61
N ASP A 304 16.03 -2.64 -12.76
CA ASP A 304 16.60 -3.74 -11.96
C ASP A 304 16.73 -3.33 -10.48
N ALA A 305 17.21 -2.12 -10.21
CA ALA A 305 17.28 -1.54 -8.87
C ALA A 305 15.92 -1.50 -8.18
N GLN A 306 14.89 -1.02 -8.88
CA GLN A 306 13.53 -0.92 -8.36
C GLN A 306 12.90 -2.30 -8.13
N SER A 307 13.19 -3.28 -9.00
CA SER A 307 12.73 -4.66 -8.84
C SER A 307 13.29 -5.31 -7.57
N ALA A 308 14.52 -4.94 -7.18
CA ALA A 308 15.21 -5.45 -6.00
C ALA A 308 15.06 -4.57 -4.74
N ALA A 309 14.36 -3.43 -4.83
CA ALA A 309 14.25 -2.43 -3.75
C ALA A 309 13.44 -2.90 -2.52
N GLY A 310 12.62 -3.94 -2.69
CA GLY A 310 11.73 -4.43 -1.63
C GLY A 310 10.42 -3.63 -1.54
N CYS A 311 9.79 -3.66 -0.37
CA CYS A 311 8.54 -2.93 -0.14
C CYS A 311 8.81 -1.41 -0.09
N ASN A 312 7.90 -0.60 -0.65
CA ASN A 312 7.97 0.88 -0.62
C ASN A 312 9.18 1.49 -1.38
N PRO A 313 9.33 1.19 -2.70
CA PRO A 313 10.33 1.81 -3.56
C PRO A 313 10.26 3.33 -3.61
N LEU A 314 11.35 3.98 -3.97
CA LEU A 314 11.36 5.43 -4.22
C LEU A 314 10.57 5.75 -5.51
N THR A 315 9.75 6.79 -5.44
CA THR A 315 9.04 7.35 -6.60
C THR A 315 10.01 7.97 -7.62
N PRO A 316 9.63 8.06 -8.90
CA PRO A 316 10.46 8.71 -9.92
C PRO A 316 10.96 10.11 -9.54
N ILE A 317 10.11 10.96 -8.94
CA ILE A 317 10.52 12.32 -8.55
C ILE A 317 11.46 12.33 -7.33
N GLN A 318 11.36 11.35 -6.43
CA GLN A 318 12.34 11.16 -5.35
C GLN A 318 13.70 10.74 -5.92
N ILE A 319 13.71 9.80 -6.86
CA ILE A 319 14.94 9.36 -7.57
C ILE A 319 15.55 10.54 -8.32
N TRP A 320 14.73 11.35 -8.99
CA TRP A 320 15.17 12.57 -9.67
C TRP A 320 15.84 13.56 -8.71
N ALA A 321 15.25 13.78 -7.53
CA ALA A 321 15.83 14.63 -6.50
C ALA A 321 17.18 14.09 -6.00
N LEU A 322 17.30 12.79 -5.75
CA LEU A 322 18.57 12.15 -5.34
C LEU A 322 19.64 12.25 -6.44
N ARG A 323 19.27 12.03 -7.71
CA ARG A 323 20.17 12.25 -8.86
C ARG A 323 20.69 13.68 -8.86
N ARG A 324 19.80 14.67 -8.68
CA ARG A 324 20.18 16.08 -8.65
C ARG A 324 21.07 16.40 -7.44
N ALA A 325 20.85 15.75 -6.29
CA ALA A 325 21.70 15.91 -5.12
C ALA A 325 23.09 15.30 -5.30
N ALA A 326 23.20 14.14 -5.96
CA ALA A 326 24.47 13.48 -6.24
C ALA A 326 25.31 14.26 -7.26
N PHE A 327 24.73 14.60 -8.42
CA PHE A 327 25.46 15.18 -9.56
C PHE A 327 25.28 16.69 -9.70
N GLY A 328 24.66 17.36 -8.73
CA GLY A 328 24.41 18.80 -8.79
C GLY A 328 25.66 19.66 -8.57
N ARG A 329 26.75 19.07 -8.07
CA ARG A 329 27.96 19.77 -7.60
C ARG A 329 29.27 19.19 -8.12
N SER A 330 29.32 17.89 -8.34
CA SER A 330 30.51 17.15 -8.76
C SER A 330 30.07 16.08 -9.77
N ASP A 331 30.89 15.86 -10.80
CA ASP A 331 30.72 14.76 -11.76
C ASP A 331 31.28 13.43 -11.18
N THR A 332 31.99 13.52 -10.06
CA THR A 332 32.60 12.39 -9.35
C THR A 332 32.22 12.39 -7.86
N PRO A 333 30.92 12.32 -7.52
CA PRO A 333 30.50 12.41 -6.12
C PRO A 333 30.98 11.21 -5.30
N ASN A 334 31.47 11.47 -4.10
CA ASN A 334 31.67 10.45 -3.09
C ASN A 334 30.41 10.35 -2.22
N ILE A 335 29.74 9.20 -2.25
CA ILE A 335 28.41 9.00 -1.65
C ILE A 335 28.52 8.05 -0.45
N LEU A 336 27.88 8.43 0.66
CA LEU A 336 27.64 7.56 1.81
C LEU A 336 26.16 7.22 1.90
N HIS A 337 25.84 5.95 2.12
CA HIS A 337 24.51 5.45 2.37
C HIS A 337 24.43 4.71 3.71
N ILE A 338 23.36 4.94 4.46
CA ILE A 338 23.02 4.24 5.71
C ILE A 338 21.53 3.90 5.68
N GLY A 339 21.19 2.62 5.90
CA GLY A 339 19.81 2.18 6.13
C GLY A 339 19.22 1.34 4.98
N SER A 340 18.03 1.71 4.53
CA SER A 340 17.14 0.89 3.70
C SER A 340 17.72 0.61 2.31
N PRO A 341 17.71 -0.66 1.84
CA PRO A 341 18.24 -1.02 0.51
C PRO A 341 17.61 -0.27 -0.65
N ARG A 342 16.36 0.22 -0.50
CA ARG A 342 15.61 0.91 -1.55
C ARG A 342 16.34 2.13 -2.12
N SER A 343 17.05 2.90 -1.28
CA SER A 343 17.79 4.08 -1.73
C SER A 343 19.23 3.72 -2.12
N ALA A 344 19.84 2.73 -1.47
CA ALA A 344 21.14 2.18 -1.88
C ALA A 344 21.15 1.70 -3.34
N LEU A 345 20.15 0.91 -3.74
CA LEU A 345 20.04 0.37 -5.10
C LEU A 345 19.81 1.48 -6.14
N VAL A 346 19.00 2.47 -5.79
CA VAL A 346 18.81 3.67 -6.63
C VAL A 346 20.12 4.41 -6.83
N LEU A 347 20.86 4.68 -5.74
CA LEU A 347 22.14 5.37 -5.81
C LEU A 347 23.15 4.58 -6.65
N ALA A 348 23.24 3.27 -6.46
CA ALA A 348 24.11 2.39 -7.23
C ALA A 348 23.78 2.44 -8.73
N SER A 349 22.50 2.40 -9.09
CA SER A 349 22.07 2.54 -10.48
C SER A 349 22.39 3.92 -11.06
N LEU A 350 22.20 4.98 -10.28
CA LEU A 350 22.52 6.35 -10.73
C LEU A 350 24.02 6.56 -10.97
N ILE A 351 24.89 5.83 -10.27
CA ILE A 351 26.35 5.92 -10.47
C ILE A 351 26.92 4.84 -11.40
N ALA A 352 26.12 3.88 -11.84
CA ALA A 352 26.58 2.79 -12.70
C ALA A 352 27.20 3.34 -13.99
N GLY A 353 28.44 2.94 -14.28
CA GLY A 353 29.21 3.45 -15.43
C GLY A 353 29.71 4.89 -15.30
N GLN A 354 29.57 5.53 -14.13
CA GLN A 354 30.11 6.86 -13.83
C GLN A 354 31.34 6.77 -12.92
N ASN A 355 32.17 7.81 -12.93
CA ASN A 355 33.36 7.91 -12.08
C ASN A 355 32.99 8.40 -10.67
N ALA A 356 32.14 7.65 -9.98
CA ALA A 356 31.61 7.96 -8.65
C ALA A 356 31.67 6.71 -7.75
N ALA A 357 31.60 6.90 -6.43
CA ALA A 357 31.66 5.80 -5.48
C ALA A 357 30.49 5.85 -4.49
N LEU A 358 29.88 4.69 -4.23
CA LEU A 358 28.87 4.50 -3.19
C LEU A 358 29.42 3.64 -2.06
N ASN A 359 29.40 4.18 -0.84
CA ASN A 359 29.80 3.48 0.37
C ASN A 359 28.55 3.22 1.22
N CYS A 360 28.19 1.96 1.39
CA CYS A 360 27.03 1.53 2.19
C CYS A 360 27.51 1.05 3.55
N LEU A 361 27.14 1.75 4.61
CA LEU A 361 27.54 1.42 5.97
C LEU A 361 26.47 0.53 6.64
N CYS A 362 26.86 -0.66 7.07
CA CYS A 362 26.00 -1.67 7.68
C CYS A 362 26.50 -2.04 9.08
N ILE A 363 25.58 -2.27 10.02
CA ILE A 363 25.90 -2.55 11.44
C ILE A 363 25.67 -4.00 11.85
N THR A 364 25.21 -4.84 10.92
CA THR A 364 24.96 -6.26 11.17
C THR A 364 25.33 -7.10 9.94
N PRO A 365 25.76 -8.35 10.10
CA PRO A 365 25.98 -9.28 8.99
C PRO A 365 24.73 -9.53 8.14
N GLU A 366 23.55 -9.46 8.75
CA GLU A 366 22.25 -9.62 8.07
C GLU A 366 21.99 -8.49 7.07
N GLN A 367 22.30 -7.24 7.45
CA GLN A 367 22.22 -6.09 6.54
C GLN A 367 23.23 -6.20 5.40
N VAL A 368 24.46 -6.65 5.70
CA VAL A 368 25.48 -6.89 4.66
C VAL A 368 24.97 -7.93 3.66
N GLY A 369 24.53 -9.09 4.15
CA GLY A 369 24.05 -10.18 3.29
C GLY A 369 22.81 -9.83 2.47
N ASP A 370 21.83 -9.13 3.04
CA ASP A 370 20.64 -8.68 2.29
C ASP A 370 21.02 -7.66 1.20
N LEU A 371 21.89 -6.70 1.52
CA LEU A 371 22.30 -5.68 0.57
C LEU A 371 23.19 -6.24 -0.54
N GLU A 372 24.13 -7.13 -0.22
CA GLU A 372 24.94 -7.88 -1.20
C GLU A 372 24.05 -8.68 -2.16
N ALA A 373 23.10 -9.45 -1.63
CA ALA A 373 22.18 -10.25 -2.43
C ALA A 373 21.37 -9.37 -3.41
N ARG A 374 20.93 -8.19 -2.99
CA ARG A 374 20.19 -7.25 -3.85
C ARG A 374 21.07 -6.60 -4.90
N PHE A 375 22.30 -6.23 -4.60
CA PHE A 375 23.23 -5.71 -5.61
C PHE A 375 23.55 -6.77 -6.67
N VAL A 376 23.76 -8.02 -6.24
CA VAL A 376 23.94 -9.15 -7.17
C VAL A 376 22.70 -9.37 -8.03
N ALA A 377 21.50 -9.40 -7.41
CA ALA A 377 20.25 -9.63 -8.12
C ALA A 377 19.89 -8.52 -9.12
N SER A 378 20.33 -7.28 -8.86
CA SER A 378 20.12 -6.13 -9.74
C SER A 378 21.27 -5.86 -10.72
N GLY A 379 22.36 -6.64 -10.66
CA GLY A 379 23.56 -6.42 -11.47
C GLY A 379 24.38 -5.17 -11.10
N LEU A 380 24.13 -4.56 -9.93
CA LEU A 380 24.69 -3.29 -9.48
C LEU A 380 25.84 -3.48 -8.50
N THR A 381 26.89 -4.18 -8.93
CA THR A 381 28.04 -4.52 -8.06
C THR A 381 29.26 -3.64 -8.28
N GLU A 382 29.32 -2.90 -9.38
CA GLU A 382 30.43 -2.01 -9.70
C GLU A 382 30.32 -0.69 -8.93
N SER A 383 31.46 -0.13 -8.50
CA SER A 383 31.55 1.17 -7.81
C SER A 383 30.77 1.27 -6.48
N VAL A 384 30.39 0.12 -5.91
CA VAL A 384 29.76 0.01 -4.60
C VAL A 384 30.70 -0.68 -3.61
N SER A 385 30.81 -0.13 -2.41
CA SER A 385 31.52 -0.73 -1.28
C SER A 385 30.57 -0.89 -0.11
N ILE A 386 30.43 -2.10 0.43
CA ILE A 386 29.72 -2.33 1.69
C ILE A 386 30.76 -2.35 2.81
N VAL A 387 30.57 -1.46 3.78
CA VAL A 387 31.46 -1.30 4.92
C VAL A 387 30.72 -1.77 6.17
N GLU A 388 31.22 -2.85 6.76
CA GLU A 388 30.72 -3.33 8.05
C GLU A 388 31.32 -2.49 9.19
N THR A 389 30.47 -2.02 10.09
CA THR A 389 30.85 -1.31 11.31
C THR A 389 30.03 -1.83 12.49
N GLU A 390 30.37 -1.39 13.70
CA GLU A 390 29.59 -1.70 14.89
C GLU A 390 28.53 -0.61 15.13
N SER A 391 27.45 -0.96 15.82
CA SER A 391 26.52 0.04 16.35
C SER A 391 27.14 0.74 17.56
N ALA A 392 27.07 2.07 17.61
CA ALA A 392 27.45 2.86 18.77
C ALA A 392 26.23 3.61 19.34
N MET A 393 26.20 3.77 20.66
CA MET A 393 25.30 4.73 21.30
C MET A 393 25.83 6.13 21.04
N VAL A 394 25.15 6.87 20.17
CA VAL A 394 25.48 8.26 19.86
C VAL A 394 24.56 9.18 20.65
N GLY A 395 25.10 10.29 21.15
CA GLY A 395 24.35 11.28 21.91
C GLY A 395 24.45 12.65 21.25
N PHE A 396 23.34 13.38 21.21
CA PHE A 396 23.28 14.76 20.78
C PHE A 396 22.22 15.50 21.60
N GLU A 397 22.64 16.51 22.34
CA GLU A 397 21.81 17.21 23.34
C GLU A 397 21.20 16.22 24.36
N ASP A 398 19.88 16.18 24.47
CA ASP A 398 19.08 15.29 25.33
C ASP A 398 18.73 13.95 24.67
N VAL A 399 19.16 13.70 23.43
CA VAL A 399 18.82 12.50 22.65
C VAL A 399 20.00 11.54 22.62
N SER A 400 19.74 10.26 22.86
CA SER A 400 20.72 9.20 22.62
C SER A 400 20.07 7.96 22.02
N ALA A 401 20.68 7.41 20.97
CA ALA A 401 20.19 6.23 20.26
C ALA A 401 21.34 5.49 19.57
N ILE A 402 21.03 4.30 19.05
CA ILE A 402 21.99 3.54 18.24
C ILE A 402 22.16 4.20 16.87
N PHE A 403 23.40 4.31 16.43
CA PHE A 403 23.76 4.74 15.09
C PHE A 403 25.02 3.98 14.66
N PRO A 404 25.33 3.82 13.36
CA PRO A 404 26.63 3.25 12.96
C PRO A 404 27.79 4.00 13.61
N ASP A 405 28.83 3.29 14.02
CA ASP A 405 30.04 3.91 14.54
C ASP A 405 30.81 4.58 13.39
N THR A 406 30.52 5.87 13.19
CA THR A 406 31.12 6.70 12.14
C THR A 406 32.56 7.09 12.45
N ARG A 407 33.04 6.89 13.69
CA ARG A 407 34.46 7.15 14.06
C ARG A 407 35.43 6.19 13.36
N ARG A 408 34.91 5.09 12.79
CA ARG A 408 35.67 4.15 11.96
C ARG A 408 35.90 4.65 10.54
N ILE A 409 35.17 5.69 10.12
CA ILE A 409 35.41 6.37 8.85
C ILE A 409 36.57 7.34 9.08
N ASP A 410 37.66 7.17 8.33
CA ASP A 410 38.83 8.05 8.41
C ASP A 410 38.42 9.52 8.19
N GLU A 411 38.92 10.42 9.03
CA GLU A 411 38.55 11.84 9.00
C GLU A 411 38.92 12.52 7.68
N SER A 412 39.90 11.99 6.93
CA SER A 412 40.24 12.48 5.59
C SER A 412 39.18 12.17 4.53
N VAL A 413 38.32 11.18 4.75
CA VAL A 413 37.24 10.82 3.82
C VAL A 413 36.09 11.80 3.97
N LYS A 414 35.78 12.50 2.87
CA LYS A 414 34.68 13.45 2.77
C LYS A 414 33.64 12.98 1.77
N PHE A 415 32.36 13.14 2.12
CA PHE A 415 31.22 12.81 1.29
C PHE A 415 30.52 14.06 0.77
N ASP A 416 30.22 14.04 -0.53
CA ASP A 416 29.47 15.10 -1.22
C ASP A 416 27.96 14.88 -1.07
N LEU A 417 27.54 13.62 -1.00
CA LEU A 417 26.17 13.20 -0.71
C LEU A 417 26.17 12.16 0.41
N VAL A 418 25.33 12.40 1.41
CA VAL A 418 24.98 11.42 2.43
C VAL A 418 23.49 11.12 2.31
N VAL A 419 23.12 9.85 2.22
CA VAL A 419 21.72 9.40 2.29
C VAL A 419 21.54 8.50 3.50
N VAL A 420 20.71 8.95 4.44
CA VAL A 420 20.31 8.17 5.61
C VAL A 420 18.84 7.82 5.45
N ASP A 421 18.56 6.58 5.07
CA ASP A 421 17.20 6.10 4.80
C ASP A 421 16.77 5.11 5.89
N LEU A 422 16.17 5.62 6.96
CA LEU A 422 15.76 4.81 8.10
C LEU A 422 14.34 4.23 7.92
N LYS A 423 13.72 4.48 6.76
CA LYS A 423 12.38 3.98 6.48
C LYS A 423 12.39 2.46 6.36
N ASP A 424 11.45 1.82 7.06
CA ASP A 424 11.31 0.36 7.09
C ASP A 424 12.56 -0.37 7.62
N THR A 425 13.38 0.29 8.44
CA THR A 425 14.58 -0.28 9.09
C THR A 425 14.38 -0.53 10.59
N SER A 426 15.28 -1.31 11.21
CA SER A 426 15.28 -1.56 12.65
C SER A 426 15.80 -0.40 13.51
N TYR A 427 16.35 0.66 12.92
CA TYR A 427 16.85 1.83 13.66
C TYR A 427 15.72 2.54 14.43
N PRO A 428 15.90 2.89 15.71
CA PRO A 428 14.98 3.75 16.45
C PRO A 428 14.78 5.10 15.75
N SER A 429 13.61 5.72 15.91
CA SER A 429 13.31 7.02 15.26
C SER A 429 14.30 8.11 15.67
N GLU A 430 14.79 8.07 16.91
CA GLU A 430 15.78 9.00 17.47
C GLU A 430 17.11 8.97 16.72
N SER A 431 17.47 7.85 16.09
CA SER A 431 18.68 7.69 15.28
C SER A 431 18.73 8.70 14.13
N ALA A 432 17.56 9.12 13.62
CA ALA A 432 17.44 10.15 12.59
C ALA A 432 18.02 11.49 13.03
N LEU A 433 17.85 11.86 14.31
CA LEU A 433 18.34 13.12 14.89
C LEU A 433 19.86 13.13 15.03
N LEU A 434 20.47 11.94 15.08
CA LEU A 434 21.90 11.74 15.25
C LEU A 434 22.66 11.71 13.93
N ALA A 435 21.97 11.59 12.79
CA ALA A 435 22.58 11.43 11.48
C ALA A 435 23.57 12.56 11.12
N LEU A 436 23.13 13.82 11.17
CA LEU A 436 23.99 14.96 10.89
C LEU A 436 25.16 15.11 11.89
N PRO A 437 24.95 15.13 13.22
CA PRO A 437 26.05 15.29 14.16
C PRO A 437 27.04 14.11 14.15
N ALA A 438 26.57 12.88 13.94
CA ALA A 438 27.44 11.71 13.83
C ALA A 438 28.35 11.75 12.59
N LEU A 439 27.89 12.39 11.51
CA LEU A 439 28.60 12.45 10.24
C LEU A 439 29.31 13.77 9.99
N ALA A 440 29.18 14.75 10.89
CA ALA A 440 29.67 16.12 10.69
C ALA A 440 31.15 16.18 10.24
N ASN A 441 32.00 15.32 10.81
CA ASN A 441 33.42 15.27 10.47
C ASN A 441 33.70 14.72 9.06
N ASN A 442 32.78 13.97 8.45
CA ASN A 442 32.95 13.37 7.13
C ASN A 442 32.15 14.10 6.04
N LEU A 443 31.52 15.24 6.34
CA LEU A 443 30.84 16.06 5.33
C LEU A 443 31.82 16.96 4.58
N SER A 444 31.66 17.05 3.26
CA SER A 444 32.55 17.83 2.40
C SER A 444 32.51 19.34 2.72
N PRO A 445 33.65 19.99 3.04
CA PRO A 445 33.68 21.41 3.39
C PRO A 445 33.46 22.33 2.17
N VAL A 446 33.64 21.82 0.95
CA VAL A 446 33.40 22.56 -0.31
C VAL A 446 31.93 22.51 -0.77
N GLY A 447 31.11 21.72 -0.08
CA GLY A 447 29.69 21.61 -0.32
C GLY A 447 29.20 20.18 -0.18
N PHE A 448 28.12 19.97 0.57
CA PHE A 448 27.49 18.66 0.70
C PHE A 448 25.96 18.74 0.65
N ASN A 449 25.34 17.61 0.34
CA ASN A 449 23.92 17.35 0.57
C ASN A 449 23.79 16.17 1.55
N LEU A 450 22.97 16.31 2.59
CA LEU A 450 22.53 15.21 3.44
C LEU A 450 21.02 15.03 3.27
N CYS A 451 20.63 13.86 2.81
CA CYS A 451 19.25 13.44 2.62
C CYS A 451 18.86 12.48 3.73
N LEU A 452 17.80 12.79 4.47
CA LEU A 452 17.26 11.92 5.52
C LEU A 452 15.84 11.51 5.13
N PHE A 453 15.59 10.20 5.11
CA PHE A 453 14.24 9.63 5.18
C PHE A 453 14.05 9.02 6.57
N ALA A 454 13.31 9.68 7.45
CA ALA A 454 12.99 9.09 8.74
C ALA A 454 11.79 8.14 8.60
N ARG A 455 11.41 7.49 9.72
CA ARG A 455 10.20 6.66 9.77
C ARG A 455 8.93 7.46 9.51
N ASP A 456 8.92 8.73 9.90
CA ASP A 456 7.80 9.65 9.76
C ASP A 456 8.26 11.11 9.62
N ARG A 457 7.36 11.95 9.10
CA ARG A 457 7.63 13.38 8.84
C ARG A 457 7.83 14.22 10.11
N ALA A 458 7.28 13.80 11.25
CA ALA A 458 7.45 14.55 12.50
C ALA A 458 8.89 14.42 13.02
N THR A 459 9.48 13.23 12.87
CA THR A 459 10.89 12.96 13.16
C THR A 459 11.81 13.80 12.26
N GLU A 460 11.52 13.93 10.96
CA GLU A 460 12.25 14.79 10.03
C GLU A 460 12.17 16.28 10.43
N ALA A 461 10.97 16.75 10.80
CA ALA A 461 10.78 18.12 11.27
C ALA A 461 11.53 18.40 12.58
N MET A 462 11.59 17.42 13.49
CA MET A 462 12.38 17.52 14.72
C MET A 462 13.88 17.60 14.44
N ALA A 463 14.39 16.77 13.52
CA ALA A 463 15.78 16.82 13.07
C ALA A 463 16.12 18.20 12.49
N ALA A 464 15.27 18.69 11.58
CA ALA A 464 15.44 20.00 10.95
C ALA A 464 15.55 21.13 11.98
N LYS A 465 14.65 21.15 12.98
CA LYS A 465 14.62 22.17 14.02
C LYS A 465 15.89 22.15 14.89
N ARG A 466 16.31 20.97 15.35
CA ARG A 466 17.49 20.80 16.21
C ARG A 466 18.78 21.14 15.46
N TRP A 467 18.91 20.72 14.21
CA TRP A 467 20.10 21.00 13.42
C TRP A 467 20.21 22.49 13.05
N ALA A 468 19.08 23.16 12.82
CA ALA A 468 19.05 24.60 12.62
C ALA A 468 19.47 25.40 13.86
N SER A 469 19.22 24.90 15.08
CA SER A 469 19.62 25.62 16.31
C SER A 469 21.11 25.53 16.61
N VAL A 470 21.81 24.52 16.07
CA VAL A 470 23.24 24.30 16.34
C VAL A 470 24.17 24.70 15.20
N SER A 471 23.63 25.10 14.03
CA SER A 471 24.46 25.51 12.90
C SER A 471 23.86 26.68 12.12
N THR A 472 24.65 27.74 11.96
CA THR A 472 24.24 28.97 11.25
C THR A 472 24.48 28.91 9.74
N GLY A 473 25.17 27.87 9.24
CA GLY A 473 25.56 27.74 7.82
C GLY A 473 24.75 26.70 7.03
N LEU A 474 23.83 25.97 7.68
CA LEU A 474 23.06 24.92 7.02
C LEU A 474 21.76 25.46 6.44
N LYS A 475 21.49 25.08 5.20
CA LYS A 475 20.18 25.28 4.57
C LYS A 475 19.41 23.98 4.68
N ILE A 476 18.27 24.03 5.34
CA ILE A 476 17.49 22.84 5.67
C ILE A 476 16.11 22.98 5.04
N SER A 477 15.67 21.96 4.30
CA SER A 477 14.36 21.94 3.65
C SER A 477 13.68 20.59 3.86
N LEU A 478 12.49 20.63 4.46
CA LEU A 478 11.57 19.50 4.49
C LEU A 478 10.92 19.30 3.13
N ASP A 479 10.46 18.08 2.88
CA ASP A 479 9.75 17.64 1.69
C ASP A 479 10.54 17.85 0.37
N ALA A 480 11.85 18.08 0.49
CA ALA A 480 12.73 18.47 -0.61
C ALA A 480 13.20 17.29 -1.48
N ILE A 481 12.93 16.06 -1.05
CA ILE A 481 13.22 14.85 -1.81
C ILE A 481 11.91 14.38 -2.42
N GLY A 482 11.51 15.07 -3.50
CA GLY A 482 10.34 14.68 -4.28
C GLY A 482 9.01 14.76 -3.53
N GLY A 483 8.83 15.73 -2.62
CA GLY A 483 7.63 15.86 -1.79
C GLY A 483 7.69 15.10 -0.47
N SER A 484 8.88 14.65 -0.07
CA SER A 484 9.13 13.92 1.18
C SER A 484 10.56 14.11 1.68
N GLY A 485 10.88 13.61 2.86
CA GLY A 485 12.25 13.58 3.37
C GLY A 485 12.76 14.96 3.79
N LEU A 486 13.94 14.95 4.39
CA LEU A 486 14.68 16.15 4.80
C LEU A 486 15.96 16.27 3.98
N MET A 487 16.17 17.42 3.34
CA MET A 487 17.44 17.75 2.70
C MET A 487 18.15 18.85 3.48
N VAL A 488 19.42 18.59 3.81
CA VAL A 488 20.35 19.56 4.39
C VAL A 488 21.42 19.85 3.35
N VAL A 489 21.69 21.13 3.13
CA VAL A 489 22.72 21.61 2.23
C VAL A 489 23.68 22.47 3.03
N GLY A 490 24.97 22.12 3.01
CA GLY A 490 26.02 22.84 3.73
C GLY A 490 27.31 22.98 2.91
N GLY A 491 28.34 23.59 3.49
CA GLY A 491 29.66 23.72 2.88
C GLY A 491 29.81 24.86 1.86
N ARG A 492 29.17 26.01 2.09
CA ARG A 492 29.46 27.27 1.38
C ARG A 492 29.41 28.45 2.32
#